data_AF-A0A1Q3WLG2-F1
#
_entry.id   AF-A0A1Q3WLG2-F1
#
_cell.length_a   1.000
_cell.length_b   1.000
_cell.length_c   1.000
_cell.angle_alpha   90.00
_cell.angle_beta   90.00
_cell.angle_gamma   90.00
#
_symmetry.space_group_name_H-M   'P 1'
#
loop_
_entity.id
_entity.type
_entity.pdbx_description
1 polymer ?
#
loop_
_entity_poly.entity_id
_entity_poly.type
_entity_poly.pdbx_seq_one_letter_code
_entity_poly.pdbx_strand_id
1 'polypeptide(L)'
;MRRFPIEASCLCRAALVIWLLLGCAWAKAQDISGYWQGIEHDTNNLARPFPTSLTIVQTGSTFTGYFYQSAFNMEQFNVLFPIENGQIANYEGSFQIKTPIRQTSAPGGHWCTGTVSFTFLPERNKLVAKTSFVEKDCQPSAIELYQPKLKAKNPFCPTDVKDLLVLGFDIRWYADAQRQTLLYRGLAYQPTLDTTTTFYITQTFDGNESPVVPLVVHVDPMAITSPARVDALCTTGQGALSVKATGKPPLRYRLDENAYQSSPNFELAHPGSYSLTVEDSLGCRITQVVDLRTDCEDQLYLPAAFSPNGDGVNDELVVWFTMDWLVLERFSLFDRWGTLQYVLNQSREIRSGQVLWSAQASGKTLPPGVYAYQLEVTTASGKRLVVARELTVLK
;
A
#
# COMPACT_ATOMS: atom_id res chain seq x y z
N MET A 1 -56.52 -38.66 -26.90
CA MET A 1 -55.08 -38.33 -26.83
C MET A 1 -54.90 -37.10 -25.95
N ARG A 2 -54.56 -37.30 -24.69
CA ARG A 2 -54.26 -36.24 -23.72
C ARG A 2 -53.22 -36.80 -22.77
N ARG A 3 -52.06 -36.16 -22.66
CA ARG A 3 -51.21 -36.16 -21.46
C ARG A 3 -50.25 -34.97 -21.50
N PHE A 4 -50.39 -34.12 -20.49
CA PHE A 4 -49.39 -33.69 -19.50
C PHE A 4 -50.19 -33.10 -18.31
N PRO A 5 -49.63 -32.87 -17.11
CA PRO A 5 -48.32 -33.26 -16.57
C PRO A 5 -48.44 -33.93 -15.18
N ILE A 6 -47.30 -34.36 -14.60
CA ILE A 6 -47.20 -34.78 -13.18
C ILE A 6 -46.13 -33.92 -12.51
N GLU A 7 -46.56 -33.24 -11.45
CA GLU A 7 -45.77 -32.53 -10.45
C GLU A 7 -45.10 -33.47 -9.44
N ALA A 8 -44.14 -32.88 -8.73
CA ALA A 8 -43.23 -33.45 -7.76
C ALA A 8 -43.87 -34.33 -6.66
N SER A 9 -43.18 -35.41 -6.32
CA SER A 9 -43.25 -36.02 -4.98
C SER A 9 -41.87 -36.51 -4.55
N CYS A 10 -41.35 -35.92 -3.48
CA CYS A 10 -40.11 -36.30 -2.82
C CYS A 10 -40.46 -37.28 -1.70
N LEU A 11 -40.11 -38.56 -1.84
CA LEU A 11 -40.26 -39.57 -0.80
C LEU A 11 -38.89 -39.87 -0.20
N CYS A 12 -38.69 -39.42 1.03
CA CYS A 12 -37.51 -39.70 1.84
C CYS A 12 -37.64 -41.12 2.42
N ARG A 13 -36.71 -42.02 2.08
CA ARG A 13 -36.47 -43.27 2.83
C ARG A 13 -35.00 -43.32 3.24
N ALA A 14 -34.81 -43.47 4.54
CA ALA A 14 -33.52 -43.52 5.20
C ALA A 14 -32.73 -44.79 4.85
N ALA A 15 -31.47 -44.62 4.45
CA ALA A 15 -30.40 -45.58 4.67
C ALA A 15 -29.05 -44.86 4.70
N LEU A 16 -28.31 -45.09 5.77
CA LEU A 16 -26.99 -44.54 6.11
C LEU A 16 -25.93 -44.86 5.04
N VAL A 17 -25.39 -43.87 4.31
CA VAL A 17 -24.10 -43.99 3.60
C VAL A 17 -23.40 -42.63 3.55
N ILE A 18 -22.26 -42.55 4.27
CA ILE A 18 -21.05 -41.73 4.04
C ILE A 18 -21.25 -40.35 3.37
N TRP A 19 -21.10 -39.29 4.16
CA TRP A 19 -20.97 -37.90 3.71
C TRP A 19 -19.72 -37.71 2.86
N LEU A 20 -19.86 -37.89 1.54
CA LEU A 20 -19.04 -37.19 0.56
C LEU A 20 -19.75 -35.86 0.27
N LEU A 21 -19.28 -34.79 0.90
CA LEU A 21 -19.59 -33.42 0.50
C LEU A 21 -18.99 -33.19 -0.90
N LEU A 22 -19.65 -33.70 -1.93
CA LEU A 22 -19.56 -33.09 -3.25
C LEU A 22 -20.22 -31.73 -3.12
N GLY A 23 -19.38 -30.72 -2.87
CA GLY A 23 -19.78 -29.33 -2.96
C GLY A 23 -20.50 -29.15 -4.29
N CYS A 24 -21.77 -28.76 -4.22
CA CYS A 24 -22.48 -28.21 -5.35
C CYS A 24 -21.68 -26.97 -5.74
N ALA A 25 -20.78 -27.11 -6.71
CA ALA A 25 -20.08 -25.98 -7.29
C ALA A 25 -21.17 -25.15 -7.95
N TRP A 26 -21.57 -24.06 -7.29
CA TRP A 26 -22.40 -23.05 -7.92
C TRP A 26 -21.67 -22.67 -9.21
N ALA A 27 -22.24 -23.03 -10.35
CA ALA A 27 -21.76 -22.54 -11.62
C ALA A 27 -21.77 -21.02 -11.49
N LYS A 28 -20.58 -20.39 -11.47
CA LYS A 28 -20.48 -18.93 -11.48
C LYS A 28 -21.34 -18.46 -12.65
N ALA A 29 -22.31 -17.61 -12.37
CA ALA A 29 -23.08 -16.97 -13.41
C ALA A 29 -22.10 -16.28 -14.37
N GLN A 30 -22.28 -16.52 -15.67
CA GLN A 30 -21.49 -15.89 -16.70
C GLN A 30 -21.71 -14.37 -16.64
N ASP A 31 -20.66 -13.58 -16.49
CA ASP A 31 -20.72 -12.11 -16.54
C ASP A 31 -19.76 -11.61 -17.61
N ILE A 32 -20.34 -10.99 -18.64
CA ILE A 32 -19.63 -10.38 -19.78
C ILE A 32 -19.76 -8.85 -19.77
N SER A 33 -20.20 -8.27 -18.65
CA SER A 33 -20.31 -6.81 -18.52
C SER A 33 -18.95 -6.11 -18.71
N GLY A 34 -19.00 -4.88 -19.21
CA GLY A 34 -17.84 -4.01 -19.39
C GLY A 34 -17.57 -3.67 -20.85
N TYR A 35 -16.36 -3.18 -21.10
CA TYR A 35 -15.92 -2.70 -22.41
C TYR A 35 -15.07 -3.76 -23.12
N TRP A 36 -15.40 -4.00 -24.38
CA TRP A 36 -14.74 -4.96 -25.25
C TRP A 36 -14.26 -4.25 -26.50
N GLN A 37 -13.08 -4.62 -26.97
CA GLN A 37 -12.46 -4.00 -28.14
C GLN A 37 -11.85 -5.04 -29.06
N GLY A 38 -11.81 -4.73 -30.34
CA GLY A 38 -11.11 -5.54 -31.33
C GLY A 38 -11.53 -5.12 -32.72
N ILE A 39 -11.79 -6.10 -33.57
CA ILE A 39 -12.03 -5.87 -34.99
C ILE A 39 -13.13 -6.77 -35.53
N GLU A 40 -13.85 -6.24 -36.50
CA GLU A 40 -14.60 -7.02 -37.46
C GLU A 40 -13.78 -7.16 -38.74
N HIS A 41 -13.75 -8.35 -39.32
CA HIS A 41 -13.14 -8.59 -40.62
C HIS A 41 -14.09 -9.41 -41.49
N ASP A 42 -14.10 -9.09 -42.78
CA ASP A 42 -14.79 -9.91 -43.77
C ASP A 42 -14.14 -11.30 -43.78
N THR A 43 -14.97 -12.34 -43.74
CA THR A 43 -14.52 -13.73 -43.81
C THR A 43 -13.73 -14.04 -45.09
N ASN A 44 -13.87 -13.21 -46.13
CA ASN A 44 -13.17 -13.36 -47.42
C ASN A 44 -12.08 -12.31 -47.69
N ASN A 45 -11.92 -11.29 -46.85
CA ASN A 45 -10.90 -10.24 -47.06
C ASN A 45 -10.38 -9.63 -45.74
N LEU A 46 -9.20 -10.09 -45.32
CA LEU A 46 -8.53 -9.62 -44.10
C LEU A 46 -7.84 -8.25 -44.24
N ALA A 47 -7.78 -7.66 -45.44
CA ALA A 47 -6.99 -6.46 -45.70
C ALA A 47 -7.67 -5.12 -45.31
N ARG A 48 -8.93 -5.15 -44.85
CA ARG A 48 -9.69 -3.96 -44.43
C ARG A 48 -10.55 -4.24 -43.19
N PRO A 49 -9.92 -4.49 -42.02
CA PRO A 49 -10.66 -4.69 -40.79
C PRO A 49 -11.37 -3.40 -40.36
N PHE A 50 -12.54 -3.54 -39.75
CA PHE A 50 -13.28 -2.44 -39.13
C PHE A 50 -12.99 -2.46 -37.63
N PRO A 51 -12.38 -1.41 -37.05
CA PRO A 51 -12.26 -1.30 -35.61
C PRO A 51 -13.64 -1.33 -34.95
N THR A 52 -13.81 -2.24 -34.00
CA THR A 52 -15.09 -2.55 -33.36
C THR A 52 -14.95 -2.52 -31.86
N SER A 53 -15.94 -1.95 -31.17
CA SER A 53 -16.03 -2.04 -29.72
C SER A 53 -17.45 -2.29 -29.25
N LEU A 54 -17.58 -2.89 -28.08
CA LEU A 54 -18.84 -3.30 -27.49
C LEU A 54 -18.84 -2.93 -26.01
N THR A 55 -19.84 -2.18 -25.57
CA THR A 55 -20.10 -1.93 -24.14
C THR A 55 -21.29 -2.77 -23.72
N ILE A 56 -21.15 -3.54 -22.65
CA ILE A 56 -22.19 -4.45 -22.17
C ILE A 56 -22.53 -4.15 -20.71
N VAL A 57 -23.82 -4.07 -20.42
CA VAL A 57 -24.37 -4.10 -19.06
C VAL A 57 -25.28 -5.32 -18.99
N GLN A 58 -24.87 -6.34 -18.24
CA GLN A 58 -25.60 -7.59 -18.12
C GLN A 58 -26.47 -7.63 -16.85
N THR A 59 -27.65 -8.22 -16.96
CA THR A 59 -28.53 -8.55 -15.83
C THR A 59 -29.12 -9.94 -16.06
N GLY A 60 -28.68 -10.92 -15.26
CA GLY A 60 -29.05 -12.32 -15.47
C GLY A 60 -28.55 -12.84 -16.82
N SER A 61 -29.43 -13.43 -17.63
CA SER A 61 -29.16 -13.91 -18.99
C SER A 61 -29.37 -12.86 -20.08
N THR A 62 -29.74 -11.63 -19.72
CA THR A 62 -29.98 -10.55 -20.67
C THR A 62 -28.92 -9.47 -20.55
N PHE A 63 -28.66 -8.73 -21.62
CA PHE A 63 -27.75 -7.59 -21.58
C PHE A 63 -28.16 -6.47 -22.54
N THR A 64 -27.68 -5.28 -22.24
CA THR A 64 -27.87 -4.05 -23.03
C THR A 64 -26.53 -3.35 -23.21
N GLY A 65 -26.50 -2.28 -24.01
CA GLY A 65 -25.32 -1.44 -24.19
C GLY A 65 -25.18 -0.96 -25.62
N TYR A 66 -23.95 -0.86 -26.11
CA TYR A 66 -23.65 -0.23 -27.39
C TYR A 66 -22.62 -1.01 -28.21
N PHE A 67 -22.88 -1.13 -29.51
CA PHE A 67 -21.94 -1.64 -30.50
C PHE A 67 -21.46 -0.46 -31.37
N TYR A 68 -20.16 -0.21 -31.37
CA TYR A 68 -19.52 0.84 -32.14
C TYR A 68 -18.61 0.25 -33.20
N GLN A 69 -18.61 0.85 -34.37
CA GLN A 69 -17.71 0.50 -35.45
C GLN A 69 -17.24 1.75 -36.21
N SER A 70 -16.04 1.67 -36.77
CA SER A 70 -15.49 2.70 -37.65
C SER A 70 -14.83 2.09 -38.88
N ALA A 71 -14.69 2.88 -39.95
CA ALA A 71 -14.01 2.46 -41.15
C ALA A 71 -12.48 2.51 -40.96
N PHE A 72 -11.78 1.53 -41.57
CA PHE A 72 -10.32 1.43 -41.60
C PHE A 72 -9.66 2.76 -42.00
N ASN A 73 -8.74 3.29 -41.17
CA ASN A 73 -8.04 4.56 -41.38
C ASN A 73 -8.92 5.78 -41.66
N MET A 74 -10.22 5.73 -41.33
CA MET A 74 -11.17 6.81 -41.55
C MET A 74 -12.15 6.90 -40.38
N GLU A 75 -11.63 7.26 -39.19
CA GLU A 75 -12.43 7.36 -37.96
C GLU A 75 -13.62 8.32 -38.09
N GLN A 76 -13.58 9.28 -39.04
CA GLN A 76 -14.72 10.14 -39.34
C GLN A 76 -15.94 9.38 -39.89
N PHE A 77 -15.76 8.18 -40.45
CA PHE A 77 -16.85 7.29 -40.85
C PHE A 77 -17.03 6.24 -39.76
N ASN A 78 -18.10 6.37 -39.00
CA ASN A 78 -18.38 5.53 -37.85
C ASN A 78 -19.89 5.34 -37.65
N VAL A 79 -20.24 4.36 -36.83
CA VAL A 79 -21.61 4.07 -36.42
C VAL A 79 -21.64 3.62 -34.98
N LEU A 80 -22.72 3.99 -34.29
CA LEU A 80 -23.03 3.56 -32.93
C LEU A 80 -24.45 3.01 -32.89
N PHE A 81 -24.57 1.71 -32.63
CA PHE A 81 -25.83 1.01 -32.45
C PHE A 81 -26.12 0.75 -30.97
N PRO A 82 -27.37 0.89 -30.51
CA PRO A 82 -27.81 0.26 -29.27
C PRO A 82 -27.91 -1.25 -29.47
N ILE A 83 -27.54 -2.00 -28.44
CA ILE A 83 -27.76 -3.44 -28.37
C ILE A 83 -29.25 -3.69 -28.11
N GLU A 84 -29.91 -4.38 -29.04
CA GLU A 84 -31.29 -4.85 -28.88
C GLU A 84 -31.33 -6.36 -28.63
N ASN A 85 -32.25 -6.83 -27.78
CA ASN A 85 -32.48 -8.26 -27.52
C ASN A 85 -31.22 -9.05 -27.13
N GLY A 86 -30.30 -8.42 -26.39
CA GLY A 86 -29.08 -9.07 -25.94
C GLY A 86 -29.36 -10.20 -24.96
N GLN A 87 -28.94 -11.42 -25.32
CA GLN A 87 -29.12 -12.62 -24.51
C GLN A 87 -27.89 -13.50 -24.50
N ILE A 88 -27.64 -14.19 -23.38
CA ILE A 88 -26.52 -15.10 -23.22
C ILE A 88 -26.88 -16.30 -22.35
N ALA A 89 -26.48 -17.48 -22.78
CA ALA A 89 -26.62 -18.73 -22.05
C ALA A 89 -25.54 -19.72 -22.48
N ASN A 90 -24.97 -20.46 -21.54
CA ASN A 90 -23.97 -21.51 -21.80
C ASN A 90 -22.80 -21.03 -22.67
N TYR A 91 -22.27 -19.84 -22.39
CA TYR A 91 -21.18 -19.22 -23.16
C TYR A 91 -21.54 -18.78 -24.59
N GLU A 92 -22.77 -18.99 -25.04
CA GLU A 92 -23.27 -18.54 -26.34
C GLU A 92 -24.22 -17.36 -26.15
N GLY A 93 -24.03 -16.30 -26.93
CA GLY A 93 -24.86 -15.10 -26.86
C GLY A 93 -25.19 -14.52 -28.22
N SER A 94 -26.19 -13.65 -28.23
CA SER A 94 -26.54 -12.89 -29.44
C SER A 94 -27.19 -11.57 -29.09
N PHE A 95 -27.12 -10.63 -30.03
CA PHE A 95 -27.86 -9.37 -29.99
C PHE A 95 -28.14 -8.85 -31.39
N GLN A 96 -29.02 -7.86 -31.48
CA GLN A 96 -29.41 -7.21 -32.73
C GLN A 96 -28.90 -5.78 -32.77
N ILE A 97 -28.47 -5.36 -33.97
CA ILE A 97 -28.16 -3.97 -34.32
C ILE A 97 -29.14 -3.54 -35.42
N LYS A 98 -30.08 -2.65 -35.10
CA LYS A 98 -31.13 -2.23 -36.05
C LYS A 98 -31.05 -0.77 -36.41
N THR A 99 -31.23 0.11 -35.42
CA THR A 99 -31.29 1.55 -35.67
C THR A 99 -30.09 2.23 -35.04
N PRO A 100 -29.19 2.86 -35.82
CA PRO A 100 -28.05 3.55 -35.25
C PRO A 100 -28.49 4.82 -34.53
N ILE A 101 -27.89 5.10 -33.37
CA ILE A 101 -28.11 6.34 -32.62
C ILE A 101 -27.28 7.47 -33.24
N ARG A 102 -26.09 7.14 -33.74
CA ARG A 102 -25.23 8.06 -34.51
C ARG A 102 -24.59 7.28 -35.64
N GLN A 103 -24.44 7.94 -36.78
CA GLN A 103 -23.67 7.41 -37.89
C GLN A 103 -23.12 8.53 -38.77
N THR A 104 -21.97 8.26 -39.36
CA THR A 104 -21.40 9.00 -40.48
C THR A 104 -20.93 7.98 -41.49
N SER A 105 -21.32 8.12 -42.75
CA SER A 105 -20.92 7.22 -43.83
C SER A 105 -20.26 7.99 -44.97
N ALA A 106 -19.49 7.29 -45.79
CA ALA A 106 -19.01 7.84 -47.05
C ALA A 106 -20.21 8.13 -47.97
N PRO A 107 -20.09 9.08 -48.91
CA PRO A 107 -21.18 9.38 -49.86
C PRO A 107 -21.67 8.11 -50.59
N GLY A 108 -22.95 7.80 -50.44
CA GLY A 108 -23.58 6.61 -51.03
C GLY A 108 -23.35 5.29 -50.28
N GLY A 109 -22.67 5.30 -49.13
CA GLY A 109 -22.51 4.13 -48.27
C GLY A 109 -23.50 4.09 -47.10
N HIS A 110 -23.77 2.89 -46.60
CA HIS A 110 -24.57 2.63 -45.39
C HIS A 110 -23.87 1.63 -44.47
N TRP A 111 -24.34 1.57 -43.23
CA TRP A 111 -23.90 0.59 -42.24
C TRP A 111 -24.90 -0.57 -42.20
N CYS A 112 -24.38 -1.78 -42.16
CA CYS A 112 -25.19 -3.00 -42.18
C CYS A 112 -25.91 -3.22 -40.85
N THR A 113 -27.11 -3.78 -40.91
CA THR A 113 -27.95 -4.09 -39.73
C THR A 113 -28.22 -5.59 -39.67
N GLY A 114 -28.42 -6.14 -38.48
CA GLY A 114 -28.59 -7.58 -38.36
C GLY A 114 -28.36 -8.15 -36.97
N THR A 115 -28.04 -9.44 -36.95
CA THR A 115 -27.77 -10.19 -35.72
C THR A 115 -26.28 -10.44 -35.59
N VAL A 116 -25.75 -10.18 -34.39
CA VAL A 116 -24.41 -10.58 -33.99
C VAL A 116 -24.55 -11.75 -33.01
N SER A 117 -24.01 -12.91 -33.37
CA SER A 117 -23.99 -14.11 -32.53
C SER A 117 -22.55 -14.41 -32.13
N PHE A 118 -22.31 -14.76 -30.86
CA PHE A 118 -20.95 -14.92 -30.34
C PHE A 118 -20.81 -16.04 -29.32
N THR A 119 -19.58 -16.56 -29.25
CA THR A 119 -19.12 -17.45 -28.18
C THR A 119 -18.19 -16.69 -27.24
N PHE A 120 -18.44 -16.76 -25.94
CA PHE A 120 -17.56 -16.24 -24.89
C PHE A 120 -16.54 -17.29 -24.45
N LEU A 121 -15.27 -16.95 -24.53
CA LEU A 121 -14.14 -17.77 -24.10
C LEU A 121 -13.57 -17.20 -22.79
N PRO A 122 -14.00 -17.69 -21.61
CA PRO A 122 -13.66 -17.09 -20.33
C PRO A 122 -12.16 -17.08 -20.02
N GLU A 123 -11.43 -18.12 -20.42
CA GLU A 123 -9.98 -18.24 -20.17
C GLU A 123 -9.14 -17.13 -20.82
N ARG A 124 -9.64 -16.61 -21.95
CA ARG A 124 -9.00 -15.58 -22.76
C ARG A 124 -9.67 -14.22 -22.67
N ASN A 125 -10.77 -14.14 -21.92
CA ASN A 125 -11.65 -12.97 -21.90
C ASN A 125 -11.93 -12.43 -23.32
N LYS A 126 -12.36 -13.35 -24.20
CA LYS A 126 -12.53 -13.13 -25.64
C LYS A 126 -13.97 -13.45 -26.06
N LEU A 127 -14.57 -12.60 -26.89
CA LEU A 127 -15.77 -12.90 -27.66
C LEU A 127 -15.35 -13.18 -29.10
N VAL A 128 -15.82 -14.30 -29.65
CA VAL A 128 -15.71 -14.62 -31.07
C VAL A 128 -17.12 -14.55 -31.64
N ALA A 129 -17.39 -13.55 -32.47
CA ALA A 129 -18.70 -13.31 -33.05
C ALA A 129 -18.73 -13.53 -34.56
N LYS A 130 -19.94 -13.75 -35.07
CA LYS A 130 -20.28 -13.75 -36.48
C LYS A 130 -21.50 -12.87 -36.69
N THR A 131 -21.54 -12.19 -37.83
CA THR A 131 -22.68 -11.36 -38.22
C THR A 131 -23.58 -12.09 -39.21
N SER A 132 -24.87 -11.77 -39.15
CA SER A 132 -25.86 -12.12 -40.15
C SER A 132 -26.64 -10.86 -40.47
N PHE A 133 -26.38 -10.27 -41.63
CA PHE A 133 -26.92 -8.99 -42.05
C PHE A 133 -28.25 -9.12 -42.81
N VAL A 134 -29.08 -8.09 -42.71
CA VAL A 134 -30.38 -8.02 -43.39
C VAL A 134 -30.22 -7.57 -44.84
N GLU A 135 -29.30 -6.63 -45.08
CA GLU A 135 -29.03 -6.08 -46.41
C GLU A 135 -28.26 -7.10 -47.27
N LYS A 136 -28.70 -7.27 -48.53
CA LYS A 136 -28.18 -8.32 -49.43
C LYS A 136 -26.74 -8.07 -49.89
N ASP A 137 -26.30 -6.83 -49.86
CA ASP A 137 -24.96 -6.40 -50.25
C ASP A 137 -23.96 -6.46 -49.10
N CYS A 138 -24.43 -6.68 -47.87
CA CYS A 138 -23.59 -6.88 -46.70
C CYS A 138 -23.15 -8.34 -46.58
N GLN A 139 -21.84 -8.58 -46.60
CA GLN A 139 -21.28 -9.92 -46.45
C GLN A 139 -21.15 -10.31 -44.97
N PRO A 140 -21.40 -11.58 -44.61
CA PRO A 140 -21.11 -12.07 -43.27
C PRO A 140 -19.64 -11.89 -42.88
N SER A 141 -19.43 -11.41 -41.67
CA SER A 141 -18.13 -11.07 -41.12
C SER A 141 -17.90 -11.80 -39.79
N ALA A 142 -16.63 -11.90 -39.42
CA ALA A 142 -16.22 -12.41 -38.12
C ALA A 142 -15.72 -11.24 -37.25
N ILE A 143 -16.07 -11.26 -35.97
CA ILE A 143 -15.64 -10.25 -35.00
C ILE A 143 -14.84 -10.94 -33.91
N GLU A 144 -13.68 -10.40 -33.59
CA GLU A 144 -12.93 -10.79 -32.41
C GLU A 144 -12.88 -9.61 -31.46
N LEU A 145 -13.41 -9.78 -30.25
CA LEU A 145 -13.34 -8.78 -29.21
C LEU A 145 -12.64 -9.36 -27.98
N TYR A 146 -11.80 -8.55 -27.36
CA TYR A 146 -11.11 -8.86 -26.13
C TYR A 146 -11.48 -7.81 -25.09
N GLN A 147 -11.61 -8.22 -23.85
CA GLN A 147 -11.70 -7.28 -22.73
C GLN A 147 -10.34 -7.24 -22.02
N PRO A 148 -9.58 -6.13 -22.16
CA PRO A 148 -8.36 -5.91 -21.38
C PRO A 148 -8.69 -6.03 -19.91
N LYS A 149 -8.17 -7.09 -19.29
CA LYS A 149 -8.38 -7.35 -17.87
C LYS A 149 -7.03 -7.65 -17.24
N LEU A 150 -6.71 -6.90 -16.20
CA LEU A 150 -5.55 -7.18 -15.37
C LEU A 150 -5.73 -8.55 -14.73
N LYS A 151 -4.84 -9.50 -15.06
CA LYS A 151 -4.83 -10.83 -14.43
C LYS A 151 -4.09 -10.89 -13.09
N ALA A 152 -3.29 -9.87 -12.78
CA ALA A 152 -2.55 -9.81 -11.53
C ALA A 152 -3.43 -9.38 -10.34
N LYS A 153 -2.95 -9.66 -9.13
CA LYS A 153 -3.60 -9.23 -7.88
C LYS A 153 -3.70 -7.70 -7.86
N ASN A 154 -4.84 -7.16 -7.49
CA ASN A 154 -5.11 -5.72 -7.39
C ASN A 154 -6.01 -5.50 -6.16
N PRO A 155 -5.66 -4.62 -5.20
CA PRO A 155 -4.51 -3.71 -5.17
C PRO A 155 -3.16 -4.40 -4.94
N PHE A 156 -2.08 -3.70 -5.28
CA PHE A 156 -0.69 -4.11 -5.04
C PHE A 156 -0.04 -3.34 -3.90
N CYS A 157 1.02 -3.92 -3.33
CA CYS A 157 1.91 -3.24 -2.38
C CYS A 157 2.76 -2.16 -3.07
N PRO A 158 3.24 -1.14 -2.36
CA PRO A 158 4.15 -0.16 -2.94
C PRO A 158 5.47 -0.81 -3.42
N THR A 159 6.07 -0.29 -4.48
CA THR A 159 7.46 -0.53 -4.94
C THR A 159 7.83 -1.90 -5.56
N ASP A 160 7.02 -2.97 -5.44
CA ASP A 160 7.37 -4.18 -6.21
C ASP A 160 7.16 -3.97 -7.71
N VAL A 161 7.97 -4.63 -8.54
CA VAL A 161 7.70 -4.79 -9.98
C VAL A 161 6.34 -5.47 -10.16
N LYS A 162 5.46 -4.86 -10.97
CA LYS A 162 4.10 -5.39 -11.17
C LYS A 162 4.03 -6.15 -12.49
N ASP A 163 3.77 -7.45 -12.44
CA ASP A 163 3.48 -8.22 -13.64
C ASP A 163 2.08 -7.90 -14.16
N LEU A 164 1.94 -6.80 -14.90
CA LEU A 164 0.67 -6.41 -15.49
C LEU A 164 0.44 -7.24 -16.75
N LEU A 165 -0.31 -8.33 -16.60
CA LEU A 165 -0.77 -9.14 -17.72
C LEU A 165 -2.15 -8.66 -18.17
N VAL A 166 -2.22 -8.22 -19.43
CA VAL A 166 -3.44 -7.84 -20.14
C VAL A 166 -3.67 -8.82 -21.29
N LEU A 167 -4.92 -9.25 -21.44
CA LEU A 167 -5.34 -10.09 -22.56
C LEU A 167 -5.67 -9.23 -23.79
N GLY A 168 -5.27 -9.68 -24.98
CA GLY A 168 -5.59 -9.06 -26.26
C GLY A 168 -4.59 -9.41 -27.36
N PHE A 169 -4.51 -8.57 -28.39
CA PHE A 169 -3.63 -8.73 -29.55
C PHE A 169 -2.83 -7.44 -29.80
N ASP A 170 -1.50 -7.57 -29.99
CA ASP A 170 -0.54 -6.46 -30.16
C ASP A 170 -0.86 -5.22 -29.30
N ILE A 171 -0.87 -5.44 -27.98
CA ILE A 171 -1.25 -4.44 -26.99
C ILE A 171 -0.22 -3.32 -26.95
N ARG A 172 -0.70 -2.08 -26.88
CA ARG A 172 0.11 -0.89 -26.58
C ARG A 172 -0.36 -0.24 -25.29
N TRP A 173 0.61 0.20 -24.51
CA TRP A 173 0.42 0.87 -23.22
C TRP A 173 0.84 2.32 -23.34
N TYR A 174 -0.02 3.25 -22.97
CA TYR A 174 0.24 4.69 -22.99
C TYR A 174 0.12 5.31 -21.61
N ALA A 175 0.82 6.42 -21.41
CA ALA A 175 0.73 7.24 -20.21
C ALA A 175 -0.48 8.20 -20.25
N ASP A 176 -1.02 8.48 -21.44
CA ASP A 176 -2.08 9.45 -21.66
C ASP A 176 -3.17 8.93 -22.61
N ALA A 177 -4.38 9.49 -22.46
CA ALA A 177 -5.55 9.10 -23.24
C ALA A 177 -5.46 9.49 -24.73
N GLN A 178 -4.57 10.42 -25.08
CA GLN A 178 -4.37 10.94 -26.43
C GLN A 178 -3.37 10.12 -27.25
N ARG A 179 -2.79 9.06 -26.65
CA ARG A 179 -1.79 8.17 -27.26
C ARG A 179 -0.48 8.90 -27.61
N GLN A 180 -0.12 9.97 -26.90
CA GLN A 180 1.09 10.74 -27.17
C GLN A 180 2.36 10.06 -26.64
N THR A 181 2.25 9.36 -25.50
CA THR A 181 3.38 8.77 -24.79
C THR A 181 3.24 7.26 -24.71
N LEU A 182 3.85 6.54 -25.65
CA LEU A 182 3.92 5.08 -25.63
C LEU A 182 4.91 4.60 -24.56
N LEU A 183 4.43 3.80 -23.61
CA LEU A 183 5.21 3.22 -22.53
C LEU A 183 5.75 1.81 -22.85
N TYR A 184 4.90 0.96 -23.45
CA TYR A 184 5.25 -0.44 -23.70
C TYR A 184 4.42 -1.08 -24.82
N ARG A 185 4.96 -2.15 -25.42
CA ARG A 185 4.26 -3.01 -26.40
C ARG A 185 4.32 -4.47 -25.97
N GLY A 186 3.17 -5.11 -25.89
CA GLY A 186 3.05 -6.52 -25.52
C GLY A 186 2.05 -6.77 -24.40
N LEU A 187 1.76 -8.06 -24.18
CA LEU A 187 0.72 -8.53 -23.24
C LEU A 187 1.13 -8.42 -21.77
N ALA A 188 2.44 -8.40 -21.48
CA ALA A 188 2.98 -8.37 -20.14
C ALA A 188 3.87 -7.14 -19.96
N TYR A 189 3.45 -6.19 -19.14
CA TYR A 189 4.20 -4.98 -18.82
C TYR A 189 4.64 -5.00 -17.35
N GLN A 190 5.89 -4.63 -17.07
CA GLN A 190 6.51 -4.68 -15.75
C GLN A 190 6.93 -3.29 -15.22
N PRO A 191 6.00 -2.37 -14.94
CA PRO A 191 6.34 -1.09 -14.34
C PRO A 191 6.66 -1.23 -12.84
N THR A 192 7.44 -0.28 -12.34
CA THR A 192 7.55 0.01 -10.92
C THR A 192 6.54 1.09 -10.56
N LEU A 193 5.65 0.82 -9.61
CA LEU A 193 4.60 1.75 -9.18
C LEU A 193 4.62 1.89 -7.66
N ASP A 194 4.60 3.13 -7.19
CA ASP A 194 4.48 3.53 -5.79
C ASP A 194 3.09 4.09 -5.45
N THR A 195 2.34 4.48 -6.48
CA THR A 195 1.04 5.13 -6.37
C THR A 195 0.04 4.55 -7.38
N THR A 196 -1.26 4.68 -7.06
CA THR A 196 -2.34 4.25 -7.97
C THR A 196 -2.20 4.98 -9.30
N THR A 197 -2.06 4.22 -10.37
CA THR A 197 -1.72 4.75 -11.71
C THR A 197 -2.75 4.27 -12.73
N THR A 198 -3.12 5.15 -13.66
CA THR A 198 -3.97 4.79 -14.79
C THR A 198 -3.11 4.66 -16.04
N PHE A 199 -3.12 3.48 -16.65
CA PHE A 199 -2.58 3.25 -17.99
C PHE A 199 -3.69 3.36 -19.03
N TYR A 200 -3.30 3.66 -20.25
CA TYR A 200 -4.21 3.76 -21.38
C TYR A 200 -3.85 2.69 -22.40
N ILE A 201 -4.76 1.76 -22.63
CA ILE A 201 -4.51 0.52 -23.37
C ILE A 201 -5.20 0.57 -24.72
N THR A 202 -4.48 0.18 -25.76
CA THR A 202 -5.03 -0.07 -27.09
C THR A 202 -4.55 -1.42 -27.62
N GLN A 203 -5.18 -1.89 -28.68
CA GLN A 203 -4.79 -3.07 -29.45
C GLN A 203 -4.46 -2.64 -30.86
N THR A 204 -3.41 -3.21 -31.43
CA THR A 204 -3.08 -2.99 -32.84
C THR A 204 -3.44 -4.21 -33.67
N PHE A 205 -4.15 -4.04 -34.78
CA PHE A 205 -4.35 -5.10 -35.75
C PHE A 205 -4.09 -4.56 -37.14
N ASP A 206 -3.18 -5.19 -37.87
CA ASP A 206 -2.79 -4.81 -39.23
C ASP A 206 -2.53 -3.30 -39.39
N GLY A 207 -1.78 -2.73 -38.45
CA GLY A 207 -1.41 -1.31 -38.42
C GLY A 207 -2.45 -0.34 -37.83
N ASN A 208 -3.65 -0.80 -37.47
CA ASN A 208 -4.70 0.06 -36.88
C ASN A 208 -4.80 -0.14 -35.39
N GLU A 209 -5.02 0.96 -34.69
CA GLU A 209 -5.06 0.98 -33.25
C GLU A 209 -6.47 1.21 -32.74
N SER A 210 -6.93 0.35 -31.83
CA SER A 210 -8.26 0.45 -31.22
C SER A 210 -8.45 1.76 -30.44
N PRO A 211 -9.71 2.13 -30.11
CA PRO A 211 -9.97 3.15 -29.11
C PRO A 211 -9.26 2.85 -27.78
N VAL A 212 -8.94 3.90 -27.04
CA VAL A 212 -8.21 3.82 -25.76
C VAL A 212 -9.13 3.35 -24.63
N VAL A 213 -8.63 2.41 -23.83
CA VAL A 213 -9.27 1.92 -22.59
C VAL A 213 -8.43 2.28 -21.37
N PRO A 214 -8.96 3.00 -20.37
CA PRO A 214 -8.24 3.23 -19.12
C PRO A 214 -8.17 1.95 -18.29
N LEU A 215 -6.97 1.61 -17.82
CA LEU A 215 -6.67 0.53 -16.90
C LEU A 215 -6.10 1.12 -15.61
N VAL A 216 -6.92 1.13 -14.56
CA VAL A 216 -6.49 1.63 -13.23
C VAL A 216 -5.82 0.51 -12.46
N VAL A 217 -4.56 0.72 -12.11
CA VAL A 217 -3.77 -0.16 -11.25
C VAL A 217 -3.71 0.46 -9.85
N HIS A 218 -4.40 -0.16 -8.89
CA HIS A 218 -4.42 0.36 -7.52
C HIS A 218 -3.18 -0.08 -6.76
N VAL A 219 -2.54 0.89 -6.11
CA VAL A 219 -1.47 0.67 -5.13
C VAL A 219 -2.01 1.12 -3.78
N ASP A 220 -1.94 0.24 -2.79
CA ASP A 220 -2.37 0.53 -1.42
C ASP A 220 -1.18 1.09 -0.63
N PRO A 221 -1.17 2.39 -0.28
CA PRO A 221 -0.04 2.99 0.41
C PRO A 221 0.05 2.47 1.85
N MET A 222 1.27 2.14 2.27
CA MET A 222 1.57 1.69 3.62
C MET A 222 2.73 2.49 4.19
N ALA A 223 2.62 2.94 5.43
CA ALA A 223 3.68 3.72 6.08
C ALA A 223 3.68 3.53 7.61
N ILE A 224 4.86 3.51 8.22
CA ILE A 224 5.06 3.68 9.66
C ILE A 224 5.26 5.18 9.89
N THR A 225 4.42 5.78 10.73
CA THR A 225 4.39 7.23 10.98
C THR A 225 5.07 7.61 12.30
N SER A 226 5.08 6.71 13.28
CA SER A 226 5.80 6.92 14.53
C SER A 226 5.95 5.63 15.35
N PRO A 227 6.94 5.58 16.27
CA PRO A 227 8.09 6.49 16.42
C PRO A 227 9.34 5.95 15.72
N ALA A 228 10.27 6.84 15.34
CA ALA A 228 11.60 6.46 14.85
C ALA A 228 12.65 6.30 15.97
N ARG A 229 12.36 6.88 17.14
CA ARG A 229 13.22 6.87 18.32
C ARG A 229 12.36 6.77 19.58
N VAL A 230 12.86 6.05 20.56
CA VAL A 230 12.26 5.90 21.90
C VAL A 230 13.36 6.14 22.92
N ASP A 231 13.01 6.79 24.03
CA ASP A 231 13.94 7.00 25.13
C ASP A 231 13.78 5.87 26.17
N ALA A 232 14.90 5.32 26.62
CA ALA A 232 14.97 4.30 27.65
C ALA A 232 14.82 4.93 29.04
N LEU A 233 14.17 4.19 29.94
CA LEU A 233 14.17 4.49 31.36
C LEU A 233 15.59 4.37 31.91
N CYS A 234 16.08 5.40 32.59
CA CYS A 234 17.44 5.41 33.15
C CYS A 234 17.65 4.39 34.27
N THR A 235 16.58 4.04 34.96
CA THR A 235 16.58 3.06 36.05
C THR A 235 16.79 1.63 35.56
N THR A 236 16.12 1.23 34.48
CA THR A 236 16.13 -0.17 33.99
C THR A 236 16.80 -0.36 32.63
N GLY A 237 17.01 0.71 31.86
CA GLY A 237 17.43 0.64 30.45
C GLY A 237 16.31 0.22 29.49
N GLN A 238 15.09 -0.02 29.99
CA GLN A 238 13.97 -0.50 29.20
C GLN A 238 13.18 0.65 28.57
N GLY A 239 12.51 0.38 27.45
CA GLY A 239 11.64 1.33 26.77
C GLY A 239 10.28 0.72 26.40
N ALA A 240 9.31 1.57 26.10
CA ALA A 240 8.01 1.16 25.57
C ALA A 240 7.81 1.79 24.19
N LEU A 241 7.49 0.95 23.22
CA LEU A 241 7.24 1.34 21.83
C LEU A 241 5.76 1.19 21.53
N SER A 242 5.10 2.26 21.08
CA SER A 242 3.72 2.23 20.58
C SER A 242 3.70 2.67 19.12
N VAL A 243 3.46 1.72 18.22
CA VAL A 243 3.57 1.92 16.77
C VAL A 243 2.31 2.56 16.21
N LYS A 244 2.48 3.58 15.36
CA LYS A 244 1.43 4.11 14.49
C LYS A 244 1.78 3.84 13.04
N ALA A 245 0.96 3.03 12.38
CA ALA A 245 1.11 2.70 10.97
C ALA A 245 -0.20 2.86 10.21
N THR A 246 -0.09 2.98 8.89
CA THR A 246 -1.19 3.03 7.93
C THR A 246 -1.06 1.86 6.95
N GLY A 247 -2.19 1.37 6.45
CA GLY A 247 -2.28 0.21 5.54
C GLY A 247 -3.64 -0.46 5.66
N LYS A 248 -3.89 -1.52 4.88
CA LYS A 248 -5.20 -2.20 4.87
C LYS A 248 -5.39 -3.09 6.12
N PRO A 249 -6.39 -2.82 6.98
CA PRO A 249 -6.61 -3.64 8.17
C PRO A 249 -7.01 -5.10 7.87
N PRO A 250 -6.80 -6.04 8.82
CA PRO A 250 -6.05 -5.87 10.07
C PRO A 250 -4.55 -5.75 9.83
N LEU A 251 -3.89 -4.88 10.62
CA LEU A 251 -2.43 -4.77 10.65
C LEU A 251 -1.85 -5.75 11.66
N ARG A 252 -0.66 -6.25 11.36
CA ARG A 252 0.15 -7.10 12.24
C ARG A 252 1.55 -6.51 12.36
N TYR A 253 2.12 -6.61 13.55
CA TYR A 253 3.37 -5.98 13.91
C TYR A 253 4.35 -7.04 14.38
N ARG A 254 5.62 -6.87 14.05
CA ARG A 254 6.71 -7.71 14.52
C ARG A 254 7.93 -6.85 14.83
N LEU A 255 8.60 -7.15 15.93
CA LEU A 255 9.89 -6.58 16.29
C LEU A 255 10.98 -7.64 16.05
N ASP A 256 12.00 -7.27 15.30
CA ASP A 256 13.08 -8.15 14.85
C ASP A 256 12.54 -9.44 14.19
N GLU A 257 13.05 -10.60 14.58
CA GLU A 257 12.63 -11.91 14.05
C GLU A 257 11.59 -12.62 14.92
N ASN A 258 10.91 -11.91 15.81
CA ASN A 258 9.89 -12.49 16.69
C ASN A 258 8.60 -12.91 15.94
N ALA A 259 7.58 -13.41 16.64
CA ALA A 259 6.29 -13.67 16.00
C ALA A 259 5.51 -12.37 15.73
N TYR A 260 4.67 -12.36 14.69
CA TYR A 260 3.73 -11.27 14.45
C TYR A 260 2.60 -11.25 15.49
N GLN A 261 2.32 -10.07 16.03
CA GLN A 261 1.22 -9.78 16.95
C GLN A 261 0.24 -8.74 16.37
N SER A 262 -0.98 -8.67 16.89
CA SER A 262 -1.98 -7.65 16.51
C SER A 262 -1.86 -6.35 17.32
N SER A 263 -1.23 -6.41 18.49
CA SER A 263 -0.97 -5.23 19.33
C SER A 263 0.14 -4.38 18.70
N PRO A 264 -0.02 -3.04 18.61
CA PRO A 264 1.04 -2.14 18.16
C PRO A 264 2.09 -1.82 19.25
N ASN A 265 1.94 -2.40 20.45
CA ASN A 265 2.78 -2.07 21.60
C ASN A 265 3.84 -3.14 21.85
N PHE A 266 5.08 -2.71 22.12
CA PHE A 266 6.22 -3.56 22.45
C PHE A 266 6.96 -3.04 23.69
N GLU A 267 7.52 -3.97 24.45
CA GLU A 267 8.49 -3.68 25.50
C GLU A 267 9.90 -3.93 24.95
N LEU A 268 10.78 -2.97 25.16
CA LEU A 268 12.16 -3.00 24.68
C LEU A 268 13.08 -3.23 25.88
N ALA A 269 13.78 -4.36 25.90
CA ALA A 269 14.53 -4.78 27.08
C ALA A 269 15.84 -4.01 27.30
N HIS A 270 16.52 -3.61 26.22
CA HIS A 270 17.85 -3.00 26.29
C HIS A 270 18.03 -1.92 25.22
N PRO A 271 18.84 -0.87 25.47
CA PRO A 271 19.15 0.14 24.47
C PRO A 271 19.79 -0.48 23.22
N GLY A 272 19.44 0.05 22.05
CA GLY A 272 19.89 -0.49 20.77
C GLY A 272 18.91 -0.20 19.63
N SER A 273 19.21 -0.73 18.46
CA SER A 273 18.36 -0.60 17.28
C SER A 273 17.50 -1.84 17.11
N TYR A 274 16.21 -1.63 16.90
CA TYR A 274 15.20 -2.67 16.69
C TYR A 274 14.62 -2.58 15.27
N SER A 275 14.42 -3.71 14.61
CA SER A 275 13.82 -3.79 13.27
C SER A 275 12.30 -3.99 13.39
N LEU A 276 11.53 -2.92 13.25
CA LEU A 276 10.08 -2.97 13.28
C LEU A 276 9.54 -3.29 11.88
N THR A 277 8.79 -4.39 11.75
CA THR A 277 8.07 -4.75 10.52
C THR A 277 6.57 -4.69 10.75
N VAL A 278 5.84 -4.04 9.84
CA VAL A 278 4.37 -4.02 9.83
C VAL A 278 3.89 -4.72 8.57
N GLU A 279 2.90 -5.60 8.72
CA GLU A 279 2.22 -6.32 7.64
C GLU A 279 0.72 -5.98 7.63
N ASP A 280 0.14 -5.79 6.46
CA ASP A 280 -1.28 -5.53 6.28
C ASP A 280 -2.05 -6.78 5.78
N SER A 281 -3.37 -6.66 5.58
CA SER A 281 -4.19 -7.80 5.13
C SER A 281 -4.00 -8.20 3.66
N LEU A 282 -3.30 -7.39 2.86
CA LEU A 282 -2.89 -7.74 1.50
C LEU A 282 -1.56 -8.51 1.48
N GLY A 283 -0.86 -8.57 2.62
CA GLY A 283 0.49 -9.11 2.74
C GLY A 283 1.59 -8.11 2.42
N CYS A 284 1.27 -6.82 2.34
CA CYS A 284 2.24 -5.76 2.14
C CYS A 284 3.04 -5.54 3.42
N ARG A 285 4.37 -5.39 3.26
CA ARG A 285 5.30 -5.25 4.38
C ARG A 285 6.15 -4.01 4.24
N ILE A 286 6.31 -3.31 5.36
CA ILE A 286 7.26 -2.21 5.50
C ILE A 286 8.10 -2.43 6.75
N THR A 287 9.38 -2.08 6.66
CA THR A 287 10.34 -2.24 7.75
C THR A 287 10.99 -0.89 8.05
N GLN A 288 11.10 -0.58 9.34
CA GLN A 288 11.77 0.62 9.83
C GLN A 288 12.66 0.26 11.02
N VAL A 289 13.84 0.89 11.10
CA VAL A 289 14.69 0.82 12.29
C VAL A 289 14.19 1.81 13.33
N VAL A 290 14.01 1.34 14.56
CA VAL A 290 13.67 2.16 15.73
C VAL A 290 14.82 2.08 16.73
N ASP A 291 15.38 3.24 17.10
CA ASP A 291 16.45 3.29 18.10
C ASP A 291 15.86 3.51 19.49
N LEU A 292 16.20 2.63 20.44
CA LEU A 292 16.06 2.88 21.86
C LEU A 292 17.35 3.52 22.40
N ARG A 293 17.28 4.79 22.78
CA ARG A 293 18.42 5.57 23.28
C ARG A 293 18.32 5.84 24.76
N THR A 294 19.46 6.03 25.40
CA THR A 294 19.52 6.26 26.85
C THR A 294 20.02 7.67 27.10
N ASP A 295 19.13 8.66 27.06
CA ASP A 295 19.51 10.07 27.25
C ASP A 295 19.33 10.49 28.73
N CYS A 296 20.12 9.85 29.60
CA CYS A 296 20.00 10.01 31.06
C CYS A 296 20.72 11.22 31.64
N GLU A 297 21.60 11.84 30.88
CA GLU A 297 22.37 13.00 31.34
C GLU A 297 21.48 14.21 31.61
N ASP A 298 20.40 14.37 30.85
CA ASP A 298 19.41 15.43 31.05
C ASP A 298 18.58 15.26 32.32
N GLN A 299 18.58 14.06 32.91
CA GLN A 299 17.93 13.79 34.19
C GLN A 299 18.82 14.10 35.39
N LEU A 300 20.06 14.54 35.17
CA LEU A 300 21.01 14.95 36.21
C LEU A 300 21.12 16.48 36.25
N TYR A 301 20.77 17.05 37.39
CA TYR A 301 20.77 18.49 37.63
C TYR A 301 21.67 18.86 38.80
N LEU A 302 22.55 19.83 38.55
CA LEU A 302 23.26 20.60 39.57
C LEU A 302 22.94 22.08 39.31
N PRO A 303 22.79 22.89 40.37
CA PRO A 303 22.58 24.32 40.19
C PRO A 303 23.79 24.96 39.48
N ALA A 304 23.52 25.91 38.59
CA ALA A 304 24.56 26.63 37.86
C ALA A 304 25.27 27.69 38.72
N ALA A 305 24.73 28.02 39.90
CA ALA A 305 25.35 28.97 40.83
C ALA A 305 24.97 28.67 42.28
N PHE A 306 25.89 28.98 43.20
CA PHE A 306 25.66 28.89 44.65
C PHE A 306 26.53 29.88 45.44
N SER A 307 26.15 30.18 46.69
CA SER A 307 26.75 31.21 47.55
C SER A 307 27.19 30.60 48.89
N PRO A 308 28.38 29.98 48.99
CA PRO A 308 28.84 29.32 50.21
C PRO A 308 29.39 30.30 51.25
N ASN A 309 28.51 31.16 51.77
CA ASN A 309 28.83 32.25 52.68
C ASN A 309 28.42 31.98 54.14
N GLY A 310 27.70 30.89 54.39
CA GLY A 310 27.27 30.43 55.70
C GLY A 310 26.00 31.08 56.23
N ASP A 311 25.20 31.73 55.40
CA ASP A 311 23.92 32.35 55.78
C ASP A 311 22.73 31.37 55.81
N GLY A 312 22.95 30.12 55.43
CA GLY A 312 21.95 29.06 55.35
C GLY A 312 21.16 29.04 54.04
N VAL A 313 21.42 29.95 53.11
CA VAL A 313 20.71 30.10 51.84
C VAL A 313 21.66 29.80 50.69
N ASN A 314 21.38 28.70 49.96
CA ASN A 314 22.16 28.32 48.76
C ASN A 314 23.67 28.13 49.03
N ASP A 315 24.00 27.66 50.25
CA ASP A 315 25.38 27.42 50.71
C ASP A 315 25.99 26.12 50.19
N GLU A 316 25.17 25.21 49.70
CA GLU A 316 25.54 23.83 49.36
C GLU A 316 25.30 23.53 47.88
N LEU A 317 26.26 22.84 47.26
CA LEU A 317 26.10 22.31 45.91
C LEU A 317 25.40 20.95 45.99
N VAL A 318 24.11 20.95 45.72
CA VAL A 318 23.24 19.77 45.80
C VAL A 318 23.01 19.17 44.42
N VAL A 319 23.10 17.84 44.32
CA VAL A 319 22.78 17.11 43.08
C VAL A 319 21.36 16.55 43.12
N TRP A 320 20.63 16.71 42.02
CA TRP A 320 19.26 16.25 41.86
C TRP A 320 19.14 15.35 40.63
N PHE A 321 18.37 14.29 40.77
CA PHE A 321 18.02 13.37 39.70
C PHE A 321 16.71 12.62 39.99
N THR A 322 16.15 11.98 38.97
CA THR A 322 14.87 11.24 39.03
C THR A 322 15.04 9.76 39.38
N MET A 323 16.25 9.22 39.29
CA MET A 323 16.59 7.84 39.64
C MET A 323 16.62 7.63 41.17
N ASP A 324 16.44 6.40 41.64
CA ASP A 324 16.44 6.08 43.08
C ASP A 324 17.80 6.34 43.74
N TRP A 325 18.88 5.98 43.03
CA TRP A 325 20.25 6.17 43.45
C TRP A 325 21.21 6.17 42.24
N LEU A 326 22.40 6.72 42.46
CA LEU A 326 23.54 6.66 41.54
C LEU A 326 24.79 6.23 42.32
N VAL A 327 25.75 5.59 41.66
CA VAL A 327 27.11 5.50 42.21
C VAL A 327 27.85 6.76 41.82
N LEU A 328 28.20 7.61 42.80
CA LEU A 328 29.19 8.65 42.59
C LEU A 328 30.55 7.99 42.45
N GLU A 329 31.18 8.09 41.28
CA GLU A 329 32.55 7.62 41.08
C GLU A 329 33.53 8.73 41.41
N ARG A 330 33.26 9.94 40.89
CA ARG A 330 34.11 11.10 41.07
C ARG A 330 33.33 12.40 40.90
N PHE A 331 33.62 13.38 41.75
CA PHE A 331 33.22 14.77 41.56
C PHE A 331 34.46 15.67 41.65
N SER A 332 34.69 16.51 40.65
CA SER A 332 35.84 17.41 40.58
C SER A 332 35.39 18.84 40.32
N LEU A 333 36.00 19.81 41.01
CA LEU A 333 35.82 21.25 40.78
C LEU A 333 37.15 21.86 40.35
N PHE A 334 37.11 22.65 39.28
CA PHE A 334 38.25 23.34 38.70
C PHE A 334 37.97 24.85 38.69
N ASP A 335 38.99 25.67 38.93
CA ASP A 335 38.87 27.10 38.67
C ASP A 335 38.90 27.40 37.16
N ARG A 336 38.71 28.68 36.81
CA ARG A 336 38.76 29.17 35.42
C ARG A 336 40.06 28.89 34.66
N TRP A 337 41.13 28.48 35.34
CA TRP A 337 42.42 28.16 34.74
C TRP A 337 42.64 26.65 34.63
N GLY A 338 41.64 25.84 34.99
CA GLY A 338 41.73 24.38 35.00
C GLY A 338 42.47 23.80 36.21
N THR A 339 42.79 24.60 37.23
CA THR A 339 43.43 24.09 38.45
C THR A 339 42.40 23.39 39.32
N LEU A 340 42.70 22.16 39.74
CA LEU A 340 41.81 21.37 40.59
C LEU A 340 41.68 22.01 41.98
N GLN A 341 40.47 22.45 42.31
CA GLN A 341 40.14 23.10 43.58
C GLN A 341 39.55 22.13 44.59
N TYR A 342 38.79 21.13 44.15
CA TYR A 342 38.24 20.10 45.01
C TYR A 342 38.07 18.80 44.23
N VAL A 343 38.26 17.67 44.90
CA VAL A 343 37.94 16.36 44.36
C VAL A 343 37.35 15.48 45.45
N LEU A 344 36.22 14.86 45.12
CA LEU A 344 35.64 13.76 45.86
C LEU A 344 35.79 12.51 45.01
N ASN A 345 36.76 11.66 45.37
CA ASN A 345 37.11 10.44 44.65
C ASN A 345 36.80 9.21 45.53
N GLN A 346 35.55 9.11 45.97
CA GLN A 346 35.07 8.03 46.83
C GLN A 346 33.85 7.42 46.18
N SER A 347 34.01 6.18 45.70
CA SER A 347 32.91 5.41 45.13
C SER A 347 31.85 5.15 46.20
N ARG A 348 30.67 5.75 46.06
CA ARG A 348 29.56 5.60 47.00
C ARG A 348 28.21 5.78 46.34
N GLU A 349 27.19 5.11 46.89
CA GLU A 349 25.81 5.40 46.56
C GLU A 349 25.45 6.83 47.00
N ILE A 350 24.80 7.57 46.11
CA ILE A 350 24.22 8.87 46.40
C ILE A 350 22.72 8.87 46.07
N ARG A 351 21.96 9.69 46.81
CA ARG A 351 20.52 9.92 46.57
C ARG A 351 20.27 11.32 46.03
N SER A 352 19.13 11.49 45.38
CA SER A 352 18.69 12.81 44.89
C SER A 352 18.52 13.77 46.07
N GLY A 353 19.03 14.99 45.92
CA GLY A 353 19.06 16.00 46.99
C GLY A 353 20.28 15.91 47.91
N GLN A 354 21.29 15.09 47.59
CA GLN A 354 22.50 14.98 48.40
C GLN A 354 23.51 16.09 48.08
N VAL A 355 24.20 16.56 49.12
CA VAL A 355 25.27 17.55 49.01
C VAL A 355 26.52 16.90 48.41
N LEU A 356 27.01 17.44 47.30
CA LEU A 356 28.30 17.09 46.72
C LEU A 356 29.43 17.97 47.24
N TRP A 357 29.12 19.22 47.61
CA TRP A 357 30.10 20.16 48.14
C TRP A 357 29.47 21.20 49.08
N SER A 358 30.15 21.50 50.18
CA SER A 358 29.91 22.69 51.02
C SER A 358 31.22 23.18 51.62
N ALA A 359 31.27 24.44 52.05
CA ALA A 359 32.47 25.02 52.69
C ALA A 359 32.79 24.29 54.02
N GLN A 360 31.74 23.92 54.77
CA GLN A 360 31.84 23.21 56.04
C GLN A 360 32.38 21.78 55.86
N ALA A 361 31.88 21.03 54.87
CA ALA A 361 32.28 19.65 54.65
C ALA A 361 33.66 19.53 53.99
N SER A 362 34.04 20.48 53.13
CA SER A 362 35.33 20.48 52.44
C SER A 362 36.47 21.09 53.25
N GLY A 363 36.16 21.90 54.28
CA GLY A 363 37.14 22.70 55.02
C GLY A 363 37.82 23.77 54.16
N LYS A 364 37.30 24.04 52.95
CA LYS A 364 37.89 24.95 51.96
C LYS A 364 36.85 25.98 51.52
N THR A 365 37.27 27.24 51.48
CA THR A 365 36.49 28.32 50.89
C THR A 365 36.81 28.43 49.39
N LEU A 366 35.77 28.65 48.58
CA LEU A 366 35.92 28.96 47.17
C LEU A 366 35.73 30.47 47.00
N PRO A 367 36.74 31.21 46.49
CA PRO A 367 36.55 32.61 46.13
C PRO A 367 35.40 32.79 45.12
N PRO A 368 34.69 33.93 45.14
CA PRO A 368 33.71 34.22 44.10
C PRO A 368 34.33 34.19 42.70
N GLY A 369 33.66 33.54 41.75
CA GLY A 369 34.19 33.35 40.40
C GLY A 369 33.50 32.23 39.62
N VAL A 370 34.00 32.01 38.41
CA VAL A 370 33.52 30.93 37.54
C VAL A 370 34.42 29.71 37.69
N TYR A 371 33.78 28.56 37.87
CA TYR A 371 34.37 27.25 38.04
C TYR A 371 33.80 26.30 36.98
N ALA A 372 34.51 25.22 36.72
CA ALA A 372 33.98 24.08 35.98
C ALA A 372 33.86 22.90 36.94
N TYR A 373 32.78 22.14 36.86
CA TYR A 373 32.69 20.85 37.54
C TYR A 373 32.66 19.70 36.55
N GLN A 374 33.15 18.55 36.99
CA GLN A 374 32.98 17.27 36.32
C GLN A 374 32.39 16.28 37.32
N LEU A 375 31.25 15.69 36.97
CA LEU A 375 30.55 14.68 37.74
C LEU A 375 30.52 13.38 36.96
N GLU A 376 31.16 12.36 37.52
CA GLU A 376 31.20 11.00 37.00
C GLU A 376 30.35 10.12 37.91
N VAL A 377 29.27 9.57 37.34
CA VAL A 377 28.32 8.72 38.06
C VAL A 377 27.96 7.51 37.23
N THR A 378 27.61 6.41 37.88
CA THR A 378 27.06 5.22 37.22
C THR A 378 25.61 5.01 37.68
N THR A 379 24.70 4.85 36.72
CA THR A 379 23.27 4.60 36.96
C THR A 379 23.04 3.20 37.54
N ALA A 380 21.85 2.97 38.11
CA ALA A 380 21.44 1.63 38.55
C ALA A 380 21.47 0.57 37.42
N SER A 381 21.28 0.99 36.17
CA SER A 381 21.39 0.16 34.97
C SER A 381 22.84 -0.12 34.52
N GLY A 382 23.84 0.41 35.24
CA GLY A 382 25.26 0.23 34.93
C GLY A 382 25.81 1.19 33.87
N LYS A 383 25.03 2.18 33.41
CA LYS A 383 25.50 3.19 32.46
C LYS A 383 26.33 4.24 33.19
N ARG A 384 27.56 4.45 32.74
CA ARG A 384 28.42 5.55 33.18
C ARG A 384 28.00 6.86 32.50
N LEU A 385 27.81 7.91 33.28
CA LEU A 385 27.51 9.28 32.85
C LEU A 385 28.65 10.20 33.28
N VAL A 386 29.06 11.10 32.39
CA VAL A 386 30.08 12.11 32.67
C VAL A 386 29.52 13.47 32.31
N VAL A 387 29.12 14.24 33.32
CA VAL A 387 28.54 15.57 33.13
C VAL A 387 29.58 16.61 33.49
N ALA A 388 29.91 17.49 32.54
CA ALA A 388 30.77 18.63 32.76
C ALA A 388 30.04 19.93 32.42
N ARG A 389 29.95 20.87 33.38
CA ARG A 389 29.27 22.16 33.18
C ARG A 389 29.98 23.28 33.95
N GLU A 390 29.61 24.52 33.64
CA GLU A 390 30.02 25.71 34.37
C GLU A 390 29.27 25.83 35.71
N LEU A 391 29.96 26.38 36.72
CA LEU A 391 29.41 26.70 38.04
C LEU A 391 29.90 28.09 38.47
N THR A 392 28.97 28.96 38.85
CA THR A 392 29.30 30.27 39.40
C THR A 392 29.27 30.24 40.94
N VAL A 393 30.39 30.58 41.57
CA VAL A 393 30.46 30.81 43.02
C VAL A 393 30.21 32.28 43.29
N LEU A 394 29.21 32.56 44.11
CA LEU A 394 28.84 33.90 44.55
C LEU A 394 29.38 34.19 45.96
N LYS A 395 29.34 35.46 46.35
CA LYS A 395 29.71 35.91 47.70
C LYS A 395 28.54 35.83 48.66
#